data_AF-A0A0F7U0D5-F1
#
_entry.id   AF-A0A0F7U0D5-F1
#
_cell.length_a   1.000
_cell.length_b   1.000
_cell.length_c   1.000
_cell.angle_alpha   90.00
_cell.angle_beta   90.00
_cell.angle_gamma   90.00
#
_symmetry.space_group_name_H-M   'P 1'
#
loop_
_entity.id
_entity.type
_entity.pdbx_description
1 polymer ?
#
loop_
_entity_poly.entity_id
_entity_poly.type
_entity_poly.pdbx_seq_one_letter_code
_entity_poly.pdbx_strand_id
1 'polypeptide(L)' 'MPFTEGTSVTFPTKSGDFTIGTVKGFKDGKYQVEVEGAKILEVEEADVKEFSIPIQRRDIFDTLK' A
#
# COMPACT_ATOMS: atom_id res chain seq x y z
N MET A 1 8.35 9.57 7.64
CA MET A 1 7.12 10.38 7.78
C MET A 1 5.97 9.42 7.80
N PRO A 2 5.08 9.48 8.78
CA PRO A 2 3.97 8.55 8.81
C PRO A 2 3.07 8.74 7.59
N PHE A 3 2.61 7.66 6.96
CA PHE A 3 1.63 7.73 5.89
C PHE A 3 0.36 8.40 6.42
N THR A 4 -0.16 9.35 5.65
CA THR A 4 -1.39 10.08 6.00
C THR A 4 -2.60 9.17 5.91
N GLU A 5 -3.63 9.48 6.71
CA GLU A 5 -4.94 8.86 6.56
C GLU A 5 -5.45 9.04 5.11
N GLY A 6 -5.99 7.98 4.53
CA GLY A 6 -6.43 7.92 3.14
C GLY A 6 -5.35 7.48 2.15
N THR A 7 -4.08 7.35 2.57
CA THR A 7 -3.01 6.85 1.69
C THR A 7 -3.17 5.35 1.44
N SER A 8 -3.11 4.94 0.17
CA SER A 8 -3.04 3.53 -0.21
C SER A 8 -1.62 3.01 -0.04
N VAL A 9 -1.47 1.96 0.74
CA VAL A 9 -0.18 1.34 1.06
C VAL A 9 -0.20 -0.15 0.74
N THR A 10 0.98 -0.73 0.56
CA THR A 10 1.15 -2.18 0.38
C THR A 10 1.98 -2.72 1.51
N PHE A 11 1.57 -3.87 2.04
CA PHE A 11 2.25 -4.52 3.14
C PHE A 11 2.18 -6.04 3.01
N PRO A 12 3.17 -6.77 3.54
CA PRO A 12 3.14 -8.23 3.59
C PRO A 12 2.11 -8.70 4.62
N THR A 13 1.34 -9.72 4.25
CA THR A 13 0.45 -10.44 5.15
C THR A 13 1.18 -11.60 5.81
N LYS A 14 0.61 -12.17 6.88
CA LYS A 14 1.16 -13.36 7.55
C LYS A 14 1.32 -14.58 6.62
N SER A 15 0.62 -14.58 5.49
CA SER A 15 0.73 -15.64 4.46
C SER A 15 1.95 -15.46 3.54
N GLY A 16 2.67 -14.33 3.64
CA GLY A 16 3.76 -13.97 2.73
C GLY A 16 3.31 -13.23 1.47
N ASP A 17 2.01 -13.14 1.23
CA ASP A 17 1.42 -12.37 0.12
C ASP A 17 1.36 -10.88 0.45
N PHE A 18 1.51 -10.03 -0.56
CA PHE A 18 1.32 -8.59 -0.43
C PHE A 18 -0.15 -8.22 -0.61
N THR A 19 -0.67 -7.37 0.26
CA THR A 19 -2.03 -6.83 0.16
C THR A 19 -1.98 -5.31 0.14
N ILE A 20 -2.92 -4.71 -0.60
CA ILE A 20 -3.11 -3.27 -0.65
C ILE A 20 -4.23 -2.91 0.32
N GLY A 21 -4.02 -1.85 1.09
CA GLY A 21 -5.07 -1.28 1.94
C GLY A 21 -4.91 0.22 2.12
N THR A 22 -5.89 0.82 2.77
CA THR A 22 -5.94 2.27 3.00
C THR A 22 -5.62 2.58 4.45
N VAL A 23 -4.68 3.48 4.70
CA VAL A 23 -4.35 3.92 6.05
C VAL A 23 -5.54 4.67 6.65
N LYS A 24 -6.00 4.24 7.82
CA LYS A 24 -7.01 4.92 8.64
C LYS A 24 -6.40 5.70 9.79
N GLY A 25 -5.20 5.34 10.19
CA GLY A 25 -4.51 6.02 11.26
C GLY A 25 -3.21 5.32 11.64
N PHE A 26 -2.50 5.95 12.56
CA PHE A 26 -1.28 5.43 13.15
C PHE A 26 -1.39 5.52 14.66
N LYS A 27 -1.32 4.37 15.33
CA LYS A 27 -1.46 4.29 16.79
C LYS A 27 -0.50 3.23 17.32
N ASP A 28 0.10 3.51 18.47
CA ASP A 28 0.99 2.57 19.17
C ASP A 28 2.17 2.07 18.30
N GLY A 29 2.67 2.92 17.38
CA GLY A 29 3.77 2.57 16.47
C GLY A 29 3.35 1.72 15.26
N LYS A 30 2.05 1.50 15.05
CA LYS A 30 1.49 0.67 13.97
C LYS A 30 0.46 1.42 13.15
N TYR A 31 0.41 1.11 11.86
CA TYR A 31 -0.65 1.58 10.96
C TYR A 31 -1.90 0.74 11.11
N GLN A 32 -3.03 1.42 11.24
CA GLN A 32 -4.34 0.81 11.06
C GLN A 32 -4.69 0.91 9.59
N VAL A 33 -4.67 -0.21 8.89
CA VAL A 33 -4.91 -0.29 7.46
C VAL A 33 -6.24 -1.01 7.22
N GLU A 34 -7.17 -0.33 6.55
CA GLU A 34 -8.41 -0.93 6.08
C GLU A 34 -8.16 -1.68 4.78
N VAL A 35 -8.46 -2.98 4.77
CA VAL A 35 -8.43 -3.84 3.58
C VAL A 35 -9.85 -4.22 3.14
N GLU A 36 -9.98 -4.87 1.99
CA GLU A 36 -11.28 -5.30 1.44
C GLU A 36 -12.16 -6.00 2.48
N GLY A 37 -13.43 -5.61 2.52
CA GLY A 37 -14.39 -6.07 3.52
C GLY A 37 -14.39 -5.27 4.82
N ALA A 38 -13.89 -4.02 4.81
CA ALA A 38 -13.85 -3.11 5.97
C ALA A 38 -13.08 -3.70 7.18
N LYS A 39 -12.13 -4.60 6.91
CA LYS A 39 -11.30 -5.22 7.94
C LYS A 39 -10.13 -4.31 8.24
N ILE A 40 -9.97 -3.93 9.51
CA ILE A 40 -8.82 -3.15 9.96
C ILE A 40 -7.71 -4.12 10.39
N LEU A 41 -6.53 -3.95 9.82
CA LEU A 41 -5.31 -4.67 10.18
C LEU A 41 -4.30 -3.70 10.78
N GLU A 42 -3.61 -4.15 11.82
CA GLU A 42 -2.48 -3.42 12.40
C GLU A 42 -1.19 -3.91 11.79
N VAL A 43 -0.44 -3.00 11.18
CA VAL A 43 0.78 -3.28 10.43
C VAL A 43 1.92 -2.43 10.96
N GLU A 44 3.10 -3.03 11.11
CA GLU A 44 4.28 -2.29 11.58
C GLU A 44 4.76 -1.29 10.54
N GLU A 45 5.24 -0.12 10.98
CA GLU A 45 5.74 0.91 10.07
C GLU A 45 6.87 0.41 9.16
N ALA A 46 7.71 -0.50 9.66
CA ALA A 46 8.81 -1.08 8.89
C ALA A 46 8.34 -1.96 7.71
N ASP A 47 7.14 -2.53 7.81
CA ASP A 47 6.58 -3.44 6.81
C ASP A 47 5.68 -2.73 5.79
N VAL A 48 5.21 -1.52 6.11
CA VAL A 48 4.38 -0.72 5.21
C VAL A 48 5.24 0.00 4.18
N LYS A 49 4.96 -0.25 2.91
CA LYS A 49 5.60 0.44 1.78
C LYS A 49 4.57 1.26 1.01
N GLU A 50 5.02 2.41 0.50
CA GLU A 50 4.21 3.21 -0.42
C GLU A 50 3.94 2.39 -1.69
N PHE A 51 2.66 2.26 -2.06
CA PHE A 51 2.32 1.62 -3.32
C PHE A 51 2.65 2.58 -4.47
N SER A 52 3.86 2.45 -5.01
CA SER A 52 4.24 3.14 -6.24
C SER A 52 3.96 2.20 -7.42
N ILE A 53 2.99 2.55 -8.28
CA ILE A 53 2.87 1.91 -9.58
C ILE A 53 4.09 2.35 -10.40
N PRO A 54 5.02 1.46 -10.77
CA PRO A 54 6.04 1.83 -11.75
C PRO A 54 5.30 2.13 -13.05
N ILE A 55 5.33 3.39 -13.49
CA ILE A 55 4.90 3.79 -14.84
C ILE A 55 5.94 3.24 -15.83
N GLN A 56 5.99 1.92 -15.98
CA GLN A 56 6.71 1.24 -17.07
C GLN A 56 5.73 1.06 -18.22
N ARG A 57 5.38 2.15 -18.90
CA ARG A 57 4.89 2.09 -20.28
C ARG A 57 5.35 3.33 -21.02
N ARG A 58 6.66 3.39 -21.28
CA ARG A 58 7.22 4.29 -22.31
C ARG A 58 7.28 3.61 -23.68
N ASP A 59 6.80 2.38 -23.82
CA ASP A 59 6.96 1.57 -25.03
C ASP A 59 5.68 1.43 -25.89
N ILE A 60 4.57 2.09 -25.53
CA ILE A 60 3.32 2.04 -26.34
C ILE A 60 3.22 3.12 -27.41
N PHE A 61 4.12 4.11 -27.43
CA PHE A 61 4.04 5.24 -28.38
C PHE A 61 4.95 5.12 -29.61
N ASP A 62 5.77 4.06 -29.72
CA ASP A 62 6.75 3.92 -30.81
C ASP A 62 6.39 2.87 -31.88
N THR A 63 5.12 2.45 -31.95
CA THR A 63 4.64 1.48 -32.95
C THR A 63 3.54 2.03 -33.85
N LEU A 64 3.63 3.33 -34.18
CA LEU A 64 2.90 3.94 -35.29
C LEU A 64 3.91 4.70 -36.15
N LYS A 65 4.63 3.99 -36.99
CA LYS A 65 5.42 4.56 -38.08
C LYS A 65 5.20 3.77 -39.35
#